data_AF-M7B626-F1
#
_entry.id   AF-M7B626-F1
#
_cell.length_a   1.000
_cell.length_b   1.000
_cell.length_c   1.000
_cell.angle_alpha   90.00
_cell.angle_beta   90.00
_cell.angle_gamma   90.00
#
_symmetry.space_group_name_H-M   'P 1'
#
loop_
_entity.id
_entity.type
_entity.pdbx_description
1 polymer ?
#
loop_
_entity_poly.entity_id
_entity_poly.type
_entity_poly.pdbx_seq_one_letter_code
_entity_poly.pdbx_strand_id
1 'polypeptide(L)'
;ACNCNLHARRCRFNMELYKLSGRKSGGVCLNCRHNTAGRHCHYCKEGYYRDMTKPITHRKACKACDCHPVGAAGKTCNQTTGQCPCKDGVTGITCNRCAKGYQQSRSPIAPCIKIPVAPPTTAASSTEEPAVPDLWLDPGFQLLTFDSSLTLSSDSQFLISSLPRGSGYRLLTLA
;
A
#
# COMPACT_ATOMS: atom_id res chain seq x y z
N ALA A 1 -4.06 33.67 -31.65
CA ALA A 1 -2.90 33.28 -30.80
C ALA A 1 -3.18 31.95 -30.10
N CYS A 2 -2.16 31.17 -29.75
CA CYS A 2 -2.34 29.91 -29.00
C CYS A 2 -2.64 30.17 -27.53
N ASN A 3 -3.58 29.41 -26.94
CA ASN A 3 -3.80 29.44 -25.50
C ASN A 3 -2.81 28.50 -24.79
N CYS A 4 -1.82 29.06 -24.10
CA CYS A 4 -0.84 28.30 -23.34
C CYS A 4 -0.81 28.66 -21.84
N ASN A 5 -1.87 29.30 -21.33
CA ASN A 5 -1.98 29.72 -19.93
C ASN A 5 -0.75 30.50 -19.41
N LEU A 6 -0.06 31.26 -20.26
CA LEU A 6 1.19 31.97 -19.94
C LEU A 6 2.39 31.08 -19.55
N HIS A 7 2.34 29.79 -19.84
CA HIS A 7 3.45 28.85 -19.57
C HIS A 7 4.30 28.52 -20.79
N ALA A 8 3.89 28.89 -21.99
CA ALA A 8 4.71 28.72 -23.19
C ALA A 8 4.69 29.98 -24.06
N ARG A 9 5.83 30.28 -24.69
CA ARG A 9 5.97 31.37 -25.67
C ARG A 9 5.84 30.90 -27.12
N ARG A 10 5.95 29.59 -27.35
CA ARG A 10 5.93 28.98 -28.68
C ARG A 10 4.83 27.93 -28.74
N CYS A 11 4.22 27.78 -29.90
CA CYS A 11 3.25 26.73 -30.19
C CYS A 11 3.41 26.27 -31.64
N ARG A 12 2.96 25.05 -31.94
CA ARG A 12 2.79 24.54 -33.30
C ARG A 12 1.32 24.36 -33.62
N PHE A 13 0.98 24.48 -34.89
CA PHE A 13 -0.34 24.09 -35.37
C PHE A 13 -0.38 22.58 -35.64
N ASN A 14 -1.52 21.96 -35.35
CA ASN A 14 -1.81 20.56 -35.65
C ASN A 14 -3.17 20.49 -36.37
N MET A 15 -3.15 20.05 -37.62
CA MET A 15 -4.33 19.97 -38.49
C MET A 15 -5.35 18.92 -38.01
N GLU A 16 -4.90 17.80 -37.47
CA GLU A 16 -5.77 16.73 -36.98
C GLU A 16 -6.59 17.22 -35.78
N LEU A 17 -5.91 17.86 -34.83
CA LEU A 17 -6.56 18.46 -33.66
C LEU A 17 -7.49 19.61 -34.03
N TYR A 18 -7.20 20.34 -35.10
CA TYR A 18 -8.10 21.37 -35.64
C TYR A 18 -9.40 20.76 -36.16
N LYS A 19 -9.30 19.69 -36.96
CA LYS A 19 -10.48 18.95 -37.46
C LYS A 19 -11.32 18.40 -36.30
N LEU A 20 -10.70 17.72 -35.34
CA LEU A 20 -11.37 17.16 -34.15
C LEU A 20 -12.05 18.22 -33.28
N SER A 21 -11.51 19.43 -33.23
CA SER A 21 -12.11 20.55 -32.48
C SER A 21 -13.32 21.21 -33.17
N GLY A 22 -13.83 20.64 -34.27
CA GLY A 22 -14.87 21.28 -35.09
C GLY A 22 -14.34 22.52 -35.82
N ARG A 23 -13.09 22.47 -36.32
CA ARG A 23 -12.41 23.60 -36.97
C ARG A 23 -12.29 24.85 -36.07
N LYS A 24 -12.19 24.67 -34.75
CA LYS A 24 -12.07 25.75 -33.77
C LYS A 24 -10.63 26.07 -33.36
N SER A 25 -9.82 25.05 -33.01
CA SER A 25 -8.44 25.26 -32.55
C SER A 25 -7.54 24.05 -32.81
N GLY A 26 -6.41 24.28 -33.48
CA GLY A 26 -5.34 23.30 -33.74
C GLY A 26 -4.04 23.55 -32.99
N GLY A 27 -3.96 24.60 -32.16
CA GLY A 27 -2.71 24.99 -31.50
C GLY A 27 -2.26 23.99 -30.42
N VAL A 28 -0.96 23.68 -30.37
CA VAL A 28 -0.32 22.86 -29.35
C VAL A 28 0.90 23.61 -28.83
N CYS A 29 0.93 23.88 -27.52
CA CYS A 29 2.02 24.59 -26.87
C CYS A 29 3.31 23.76 -26.87
N LEU A 30 4.45 24.44 -26.98
CA LEU A 30 5.78 23.82 -26.99
C LEU A 30 6.55 24.25 -25.74
N ASN A 31 7.27 23.30 -25.13
CA ASN A 31 8.12 23.53 -23.96
C ASN A 31 7.39 24.27 -22.83
N CYS A 32 6.30 23.67 -22.33
CA CYS A 32 5.57 24.21 -21.17
C CYS A 32 6.52 24.44 -19.99
N ARG A 33 6.59 25.69 -19.53
CA ARG A 33 7.39 26.12 -18.37
C ARG A 33 6.57 25.99 -17.09
N HIS A 34 7.17 26.33 -15.96
CA HIS A 34 6.48 26.40 -14.66
C HIS A 34 5.91 25.04 -14.21
N ASN A 35 6.54 23.93 -14.64
CA ASN A 35 6.13 22.57 -14.30
C ASN A 35 4.70 22.19 -14.73
N THR A 36 4.22 22.84 -15.79
CA THR A 36 2.95 22.49 -16.43
C THR A 36 3.17 21.55 -17.61
N ALA A 37 2.11 20.85 -18.00
CA ALA A 37 2.08 19.89 -19.10
C ALA A 37 0.73 19.94 -19.83
N GLY A 38 0.66 19.20 -20.93
CA GLY A 38 -0.50 19.12 -21.80
C GLY A 38 -0.54 20.17 -22.91
N ARG A 39 -1.52 20.01 -23.80
CA ARG A 39 -1.67 20.80 -25.04
C ARG A 39 -1.67 22.31 -24.83
N HIS A 40 -2.32 22.75 -23.76
CA HIS A 40 -2.45 24.16 -23.38
C HIS A 40 -1.66 24.50 -22.10
N CYS A 41 -0.75 23.63 -21.66
CA CYS A 41 -0.05 23.78 -20.37
C CYS A 41 -1.02 23.97 -19.19
N HIS A 42 -2.05 23.13 -19.11
CA HIS A 42 -3.24 23.36 -18.25
C HIS A 42 -3.31 22.44 -17.03
N TYR A 43 -2.42 21.46 -16.92
CA TYR A 43 -2.25 20.62 -15.74
C TYR A 43 -0.77 20.53 -15.37
N CYS A 44 -0.47 19.99 -14.19
CA CYS A 44 0.90 19.87 -13.71
C CYS A 44 1.56 18.60 -14.25
N LYS A 45 2.84 18.70 -14.60
CA LYS A 45 3.61 17.52 -15.04
C LYS A 45 3.74 16.51 -13.90
N GLU A 46 4.08 15.26 -14.22
CA GLU A 46 4.31 14.22 -13.22
C GLU A 46 5.35 14.64 -12.15
N GLY A 47 5.11 14.24 -10.90
CA GLY A 47 5.88 14.71 -9.75
C GLY A 47 5.53 16.14 -9.31
N TYR A 48 4.47 16.74 -9.85
CA TYR A 48 3.92 18.02 -9.40
C TYR A 48 2.40 17.93 -9.25
N TYR A 49 1.86 18.73 -8.34
CA TYR A 49 0.42 18.85 -8.10
C TYR A 49 -0.04 20.30 -8.16
N ARG A 50 -1.34 20.49 -8.36
CA ARG A 50 -2.00 21.78 -8.54
C ARG A 50 -2.16 22.50 -7.20
N ASP A 51 -1.60 23.70 -7.09
CA ASP A 51 -1.81 24.60 -5.97
C ASP A 51 -3.08 25.45 -6.18
N MET A 52 -4.21 25.00 -5.62
CA MET A 52 -5.51 25.65 -5.80
C MET A 52 -5.57 27.09 -5.26
N THR A 53 -4.62 27.52 -4.44
CA THR A 53 -4.55 28.91 -3.94
C THR A 53 -4.12 29.91 -5.02
N LYS A 54 -3.63 29.42 -6.17
CA LYS A 54 -3.12 30.25 -7.27
C LYS A 54 -3.89 29.94 -8.55
N PRO A 55 -4.12 30.92 -9.45
CA PRO A 55 -4.72 30.64 -10.75
C PRO A 55 -3.78 29.78 -11.59
N ILE A 56 -4.33 29.02 -12.55
CA ILE A 56 -3.52 28.12 -13.40
C ILE A 56 -2.41 28.88 -14.12
N THR A 57 -2.66 30.12 -14.53
CA THR A 57 -1.71 30.98 -15.26
C THR A 57 -0.49 31.41 -14.44
N HIS A 58 -0.48 31.17 -13.12
CA HIS A 58 0.59 31.60 -12.23
C HIS A 58 1.85 30.75 -12.38
N ARG A 59 3.04 31.37 -12.27
CA ARG A 59 4.34 30.67 -12.40
C ARG A 59 4.57 29.55 -11.37
N LYS A 60 3.85 29.60 -10.26
CA LYS A 60 3.88 28.61 -9.16
C LYS A 60 2.54 27.86 -9.02
N ALA A 61 1.73 27.79 -10.08
CA ALA A 61 0.46 27.05 -10.06
C ALA A 61 0.65 25.54 -9.81
N CYS A 62 1.86 25.02 -10.09
CA CYS A 62 2.27 23.65 -9.85
C CYS A 62 3.36 23.59 -8.78
N LYS A 63 3.11 22.81 -7.73
CA LYS A 63 4.03 22.58 -6.61
C LYS A 63 4.59 21.16 -6.70
N ALA A 64 5.87 21.00 -6.36
CA ALA A 64 6.52 19.69 -6.42
C ALA A 64 5.92 18.73 -5.39
N CYS A 65 5.77 17.46 -5.79
CA CYS A 65 5.51 16.36 -4.87
C CYS A 65 6.78 16.11 -4.05
N ASP A 66 6.67 16.17 -2.73
CA ASP A 66 7.79 15.90 -1.82
C ASP A 66 7.58 14.54 -1.13
N CYS A 67 7.39 13.49 -1.94
CA CYS A 67 7.11 12.15 -1.43
C CYS A 67 8.33 11.57 -0.74
N HIS A 68 8.16 11.11 0.51
CA HIS A 68 9.23 10.57 1.33
C HIS A 68 9.86 9.33 0.67
N PRO A 69 11.19 9.28 0.46
CA PRO A 69 11.84 8.28 -0.37
C PRO A 69 11.67 6.85 0.16
N VAL A 70 11.55 6.69 1.48
CA VAL A 70 11.38 5.38 2.14
C VAL A 70 9.91 5.06 2.39
N GLY A 71 9.09 6.08 2.67
CA GLY A 71 7.72 5.93 3.15
C GLY A 71 6.66 5.92 2.06
N ALA A 72 6.97 6.49 0.90
CA ALA A 72 6.12 6.43 -0.28
C ALA A 72 6.51 5.23 -1.16
N ALA A 73 5.53 4.69 -1.87
CA ALA A 73 5.70 3.67 -2.90
C ALA A 73 6.14 4.27 -4.25
N GLY A 74 6.04 5.59 -4.42
CA GLY A 74 6.40 6.29 -5.65
C GLY A 74 6.61 7.79 -5.47
N LYS A 75 7.15 8.44 -6.50
CA LYS A 75 7.45 9.88 -6.52
C LYS A 75 6.30 10.74 -7.06
N THR A 76 5.34 10.12 -7.75
CA THR A 76 4.19 10.80 -8.35
C THR A 76 3.06 10.86 -7.33
N CYS A 77 2.71 12.07 -6.91
CA CYS A 77 1.57 12.32 -6.03
C CYS A 77 0.30 12.61 -6.83
N ASN A 78 -0.85 12.58 -6.16
CA ASN A 78 -2.13 12.96 -6.73
C ASN A 78 -2.09 14.43 -7.20
N GLN A 79 -2.45 14.68 -8.46
CA GLN A 79 -2.33 16.01 -9.07
C GLN A 79 -3.25 17.07 -8.44
N THR A 80 -4.31 16.67 -7.75
CA THR A 80 -5.28 17.58 -7.14
C THR A 80 -4.99 17.79 -5.65
N THR A 81 -4.73 16.72 -4.92
CA THR A 81 -4.56 16.78 -3.45
C THR A 81 -3.11 16.88 -3.01
N GLY A 82 -2.16 16.50 -3.87
CA GLY A 82 -0.75 16.36 -3.50
C GLY A 82 -0.44 15.12 -2.67
N GLN A 83 -1.42 14.23 -2.44
CA GLN A 83 -1.22 13.02 -1.64
C GLN A 83 -0.30 12.03 -2.37
N CYS A 84 0.79 11.66 -1.72
CA CYS A 84 1.71 10.62 -2.18
C CYS A 84 1.13 9.22 -1.92
N PRO A 85 1.46 8.23 -2.75
CA PRO A 85 1.09 6.83 -2.51
C PRO A 85 1.94 6.29 -1.35
N CYS A 86 1.35 6.15 -0.16
CA CYS A 86 2.07 5.70 1.03
C CYS A 86 2.17 4.17 1.10
N LYS A 87 3.27 3.67 1.67
CA LYS A 87 3.43 2.26 2.03
C LYS A 87 2.57 1.89 3.23
N ASP A 88 2.42 0.60 3.48
CA ASP A 88 1.65 0.06 4.60
C ASP A 88 2.12 0.64 5.94
N GLY A 89 1.15 1.07 6.75
CA GLY A 89 1.42 1.68 8.05
C GLY A 89 2.03 3.08 8.00
N VAL A 90 2.21 3.68 6.83
CA VAL A 90 2.72 5.05 6.65
C VAL A 90 1.56 6.01 6.35
N THR A 91 1.63 7.24 6.85
CA THR A 91 0.61 8.28 6.67
C THR A 91 1.22 9.67 6.48
N GLY A 92 0.37 10.66 6.24
CA GLY A 92 0.73 12.04 5.88
C GLY A 92 0.69 12.30 4.38
N ILE A 93 0.59 13.57 3.98
CA ILE A 93 0.54 13.99 2.56
C ILE A 93 1.78 13.49 1.80
N THR A 94 2.94 13.55 2.45
CA THR A 94 4.24 13.16 1.90
C THR A 94 4.69 11.77 2.34
N CYS A 95 3.86 11.01 3.07
CA CYS A 95 4.23 9.69 3.61
C CYS A 95 5.45 9.71 4.55
N ASN A 96 5.53 10.71 5.43
CA ASN A 96 6.71 10.98 6.26
C ASN A 96 6.60 10.47 7.72
N ARG A 97 5.51 9.80 8.10
CA ARG A 97 5.30 9.32 9.47
C ARG A 97 4.51 8.01 9.51
N CYS A 98 4.67 7.23 10.56
CA CYS A 98 3.85 6.04 10.76
C CYS A 98 2.43 6.42 11.23
N ALA A 99 1.45 5.62 10.81
CA ALA A 99 0.08 5.72 11.28
C ALA A 99 -0.02 5.34 12.76
N LYS A 100 -1.13 5.71 13.41
CA LYS A 100 -1.39 5.33 14.80
C LYS A 100 -1.42 3.81 14.93
N GLY A 101 -0.76 3.26 15.94
CA GLY A 101 -0.61 1.81 16.13
C GLY A 101 0.52 1.18 15.31
N TYR A 102 1.37 1.99 14.66
CA TYR A 102 2.59 1.55 14.00
C TYR A 102 3.82 2.25 14.61
N GLN A 103 4.97 1.58 14.55
CA GLN A 103 6.27 2.13 14.96
C GLN A 103 7.28 2.04 13.81
N GLN A 104 8.29 2.93 13.82
CA GLN A 104 9.34 2.93 12.81
C GLN A 104 10.23 1.68 12.92
N SER A 105 10.51 1.07 11.79
CA SER A 105 11.44 -0.04 11.65
C SER A 105 12.75 0.42 10.99
N ARG A 106 13.77 -0.45 11.01
CA ARG A 106 15.03 -0.20 10.29
C ARG A 106 14.99 -0.62 8.81
N SER A 107 13.89 -1.24 8.36
CA SER A 107 13.77 -1.73 6.98
C SER A 107 13.35 -0.61 6.03
N PRO A 108 14.08 -0.40 4.91
CA PRO A 108 13.65 0.55 3.88
C PRO A 108 12.44 0.05 3.09
N ILE A 109 12.20 -1.27 3.06
CA ILE A 109 11.06 -1.86 2.35
C ILE A 109 9.79 -1.69 3.18
N ALA A 110 9.83 -2.02 4.48
CA ALA A 110 8.71 -1.93 5.41
C ALA A 110 9.04 -0.98 6.57
N PRO A 111 8.99 0.35 6.37
CA PRO A 111 9.46 1.32 7.36
C PRO A 111 8.58 1.47 8.59
N CYS A 112 7.33 1.00 8.55
CA CYS A 112 6.41 1.06 9.67
C CYS A 112 5.82 -0.33 9.93
N ILE A 113 5.95 -0.83 11.17
CA ILE A 113 5.41 -2.13 11.60
C ILE A 113 4.33 -1.92 12.66
N LYS A 114 3.30 -2.78 12.68
CA LYS A 114 2.21 -2.70 13.67
C LYS A 114 2.76 -2.97 15.07
N ILE A 115 2.32 -2.19 16.04
CA ILE A 115 2.58 -2.44 17.45
C ILE A 115 1.68 -3.61 17.86
N PRO A 116 2.22 -4.71 18.39
CA PRO A 116 1.38 -5.77 18.96
C PRO A 116 0.63 -5.18 20.15
N VAL A 117 -0.69 -5.07 20.01
CA VAL A 117 -1.55 -4.76 21.15
C VAL A 117 -1.58 -6.05 21.97
N ALA A 118 -0.90 -6.07 23.12
CA ALA A 118 -1.16 -7.10 24.10
C ALA A 118 -2.68 -7.11 24.33
N PRO A 119 -3.36 -8.26 24.30
CA PRO A 119 -4.76 -8.30 24.70
C PRO A 119 -4.87 -7.62 26.05
N PRO A 120 -5.97 -6.89 26.34
CA PRO A 120 -6.16 -6.33 27.66
C PRO A 120 -6.06 -7.49 28.65
N THR A 121 -4.92 -7.59 29.33
CA THR A 121 -4.81 -8.31 30.58
C THR A 121 -5.82 -7.62 31.46
N THR A 122 -6.98 -8.25 31.63
CA THR A 122 -7.77 -8.11 32.85
C THR A 122 -6.77 -8.00 33.98
N ALA A 123 -6.87 -6.93 34.76
CA ALA A 123 -6.10 -6.79 35.98
C ALA A 123 -6.38 -8.03 36.82
N ALA A 124 -5.50 -9.03 36.75
CA ALA A 124 -5.37 -10.02 37.78
C ALA A 124 -4.78 -9.24 38.96
N SER A 125 -5.70 -8.77 39.81
CA SER A 125 -5.39 -8.34 41.16
C SER A 125 -4.51 -9.41 41.77
N SER A 126 -3.30 -9.02 42.16
CA SER A 126 -2.41 -9.82 42.97
C SER A 126 -3.06 -10.04 44.34
N THR A 127 -3.82 -11.13 44.47
CA THR A 127 -4.04 -11.95 45.68
C THR A 127 -5.10 -12.99 45.34
N GLU A 128 -4.72 -14.08 44.70
CA GLU A 128 -5.39 -15.35 45.02
C GLU A 128 -4.40 -16.49 44.80
N GLU A 129 -4.31 -17.30 45.84
CA GLU A 129 -3.48 -18.48 46.05
C GLU A 129 -3.57 -19.48 44.88
N PRO A 130 -2.46 -20.13 44.46
CA PRO A 130 -2.54 -21.19 43.47
C PRO A 130 -3.15 -22.43 44.13
N ALA A 131 -4.47 -22.57 44.04
CA ALA A 131 -5.13 -23.85 44.26
C ALA A 131 -4.72 -24.79 43.13
N VAL A 132 -3.75 -25.64 43.43
CA VAL A 132 -3.43 -26.85 42.67
C VAL A 132 -4.72 -27.67 42.52
N PRO A 133 -5.26 -27.90 41.31
CA PRO A 133 -6.24 -28.94 41.13
C PRO A 133 -5.48 -30.27 41.23
N ASP A 134 -5.90 -31.09 42.19
CA ASP A 134 -5.36 -32.41 42.46
C ASP A 134 -5.10 -33.19 41.17
N LEU A 135 -3.89 -33.73 41.09
CA LEU A 135 -3.49 -34.77 40.15
C LEU A 135 -4.37 -36.00 40.35
N TRP A 136 -5.40 -36.16 39.52
CA TRP A 136 -5.99 -37.46 39.28
C TRP A 136 -5.18 -38.13 38.17
N LEU A 137 -4.30 -39.03 38.59
CA LEU A 137 -3.64 -40.03 37.77
C LEU A 137 -4.70 -40.93 37.13
N ASP A 138 -4.94 -40.79 35.83
CA ASP A 138 -5.56 -41.85 35.04
C ASP A 138 -4.44 -42.81 34.55
N PRO A 139 -4.42 -44.07 35.01
CA PRO A 139 -3.50 -45.07 34.47
C PRO A 139 -4.08 -45.61 33.17
N GLY A 140 -3.50 -45.26 32.02
CA GLY A 140 -3.95 -45.90 30.78
C GLY A 140 -3.41 -45.45 29.44
N PHE A 141 -2.61 -44.38 29.34
CA PHE A 141 -2.09 -43.98 28.02
C PHE A 141 -0.66 -44.45 27.81
N GLN A 142 -0.52 -45.61 27.19
CA GLN A 142 0.76 -46.11 26.69
C GLN A 142 1.25 -45.17 25.57
N LEU A 143 2.38 -44.50 25.80
CA LEU A 143 3.12 -43.78 24.77
C LEU A 143 3.62 -44.80 23.73
N LEU A 144 3.02 -44.82 22.54
CA LEU A 144 3.63 -45.44 21.37
C LEU A 144 4.80 -44.54 20.92
N THR A 145 6.01 -45.03 21.16
CA THR A 145 7.25 -44.48 20.62
C THR A 145 7.19 -44.59 19.10
N PHE A 146 7.15 -43.46 18.39
CA PHE A 146 7.41 -43.46 16.95
C PHE A 146 8.92 -43.67 16.75
N ASP A 147 9.25 -44.85 16.21
CA ASP A 147 10.58 -45.22 15.78
C ASP A 147 11.05 -44.27 14.66
N SER A 148 12.32 -43.86 14.74
CA SER A 148 12.94 -42.82 13.90
C SER A 148 13.38 -43.36 12.53
N SER A 149 12.45 -44.00 11.81
CA SER A 149 12.82 -44.80 10.64
C SER A 149 11.80 -44.71 9.51
N LEU A 150 11.56 -43.51 8.93
CA LEU A 150 10.92 -43.43 7.61
C LEU A 150 11.57 -42.37 6.72
N THR A 151 12.26 -42.89 5.72
CA THR A 151 12.92 -42.24 4.59
C THR A 151 11.91 -41.59 3.66
N LEU A 152 12.24 -40.38 3.17
CA LEU A 152 11.57 -39.74 2.04
C LEU A 152 11.55 -40.70 0.83
N SER A 153 10.37 -41.02 0.33
CA SER A 153 10.21 -41.53 -1.03
C SER A 153 9.21 -40.64 -1.78
N SER A 154 9.69 -40.15 -2.92
CA SER A 154 8.97 -39.42 -3.94
C SER A 154 8.03 -40.36 -4.67
N ASP A 155 6.73 -40.31 -4.39
CA ASP A 155 5.69 -40.40 -5.41
C ASP A 155 4.29 -40.32 -4.79
N SER A 156 3.36 -39.85 -5.62
CA SER A 156 1.97 -39.54 -5.35
C SER A 156 1.13 -40.62 -4.62
N GLN A 157 0.13 -40.13 -3.87
CA GLN A 157 -1.13 -40.75 -3.42
C GLN A 157 -1.13 -41.46 -2.05
N PHE A 158 -1.66 -40.76 -1.03
CA PHE A 158 -2.22 -41.40 0.18
C PHE A 158 -3.63 -41.94 -0.12
N LEU A 159 -3.78 -43.26 -0.07
CA LEU A 159 -5.08 -43.93 0.08
C LEU A 159 -5.45 -43.95 1.57
N ILE A 160 -6.50 -43.22 1.98
CA ILE A 160 -7.07 -43.31 3.33
C ILE A 160 -8.07 -44.49 3.33
N SER A 161 -7.66 -45.66 3.81
CA SER A 161 -8.47 -46.90 3.75
C SER A 161 -9.36 -47.18 4.98
N SER A 162 -9.54 -46.25 5.92
CA SER A 162 -10.53 -46.45 7.00
C SER A 162 -10.77 -45.18 7.83
N LEU A 163 -11.91 -44.52 7.60
CA LEU A 163 -12.43 -43.47 8.50
C LEU A 163 -13.57 -44.07 9.35
N PRO A 164 -13.55 -43.95 10.69
CA PRO A 164 -14.70 -44.29 11.52
C PRO A 164 -15.85 -43.31 11.24
N ARG A 165 -17.07 -43.85 11.08
CA ARG A 165 -18.28 -43.06 10.84
C ARG A 165 -18.61 -42.24 12.09
N GLY A 166 -18.69 -40.91 11.98
CA GLY A 166 -19.34 -40.08 13.01
C GLY A 166 -18.62 -38.80 13.49
N SER A 167 -17.62 -38.27 12.79
CA SER A 167 -17.12 -36.92 13.09
C SER A 167 -16.95 -36.09 11.83
N GLY A 168 -17.53 -34.90 11.80
CA GLY A 168 -17.41 -33.97 10.68
C GLY A 168 -15.99 -33.43 10.58
N TYR A 169 -15.36 -33.62 9.42
CA TYR A 169 -14.05 -33.04 9.10
C TYR A 169 -14.22 -31.88 8.13
N ARG A 170 -13.46 -30.80 8.36
CA ARG A 170 -13.39 -29.62 7.49
C ARG A 170 -12.06 -29.66 6.75
N LEU A 171 -12.12 -29.81 5.43
CA LEU A 171 -10.93 -29.85 4.56
C LEU A 171 -10.30 -28.45 4.51
N LEU A 172 -9.05 -28.30 4.96
CA LEU A 172 -8.26 -27.08 4.80
C LEU A 172 -7.42 -27.20 3.53
N THR A 173 -7.84 -26.52 2.47
CA THR A 173 -7.03 -26.31 1.27
C THR A 173 -5.97 -25.27 1.58
N LEU A 174 -4.69 -25.67 1.61
CA LEU A 174 -3.56 -24.73 1.61
C LEU A 174 -3.24 -24.42 0.14
N ALA A 175 -3.38 -23.14 -0.23
CA ALA A 175 -2.80 -22.56 -1.44
C ALA A 175 -1.46 -21.89 -1.11
#